data_AF-A0A840WIP2-F1
#
_entry.id   AF-A0A840WIP2-F1
#
_cell.length_a   1.000
_cell.length_b   1.000
_cell.length_c   1.000
_cell.angle_alpha   90.00
_cell.angle_beta   90.00
_cell.angle_gamma   90.00
#
_symmetry.space_group_name_H-M   'P 1'
#
loop_
_entity.id
_entity.type
_entity.pdbx_description
1 polymer ?
#
loop_
_entity_poly.entity_id
_entity_poly.type
_entity_poly.pdbx_seq_one_letter_code
_entity_poly.pdbx_strand_id
1 'polypeptide(L)'
;MTDHPPTPNGDEFAGFAEAKRLLSSHHGRARTLERLATTDFFDDEAVVAVHVDNIARADRVFLTAFDAEGQRVGSDVLYTDEPDQHLDLTPEFDHLVTGLDMPAGSELAALAAAEDGWIIDMEVLRGYDPVADRRGTQKAMVLAHLADMLDAGEARGFILGSSEPPDEDQGTRDP
;
A
#
# COMPACT_ATOMS: atom_id res chain seq x y z
N MET A 1 -5.07 -36.28 39.47
CA MET A 1 -5.11 -35.89 38.04
C MET A 1 -6.34 -35.03 37.86
N THR A 2 -6.15 -33.72 37.91
CA THR A 2 -7.20 -32.73 37.63
C THR A 2 -6.90 -32.19 36.24
N ASP A 3 -7.77 -32.51 35.28
CA ASP A 3 -7.73 -31.98 33.92
C ASP A 3 -7.81 -30.45 33.95
N HIS A 4 -6.81 -29.80 33.39
CA HIS A 4 -6.95 -28.43 32.93
C HIS A 4 -7.76 -28.46 31.63
N PRO A 5 -8.80 -27.62 31.46
CA PRO A 5 -9.37 -27.42 30.14
C PRO A 5 -8.27 -26.80 29.25
N PRO A 6 -8.17 -27.19 27.97
CA PRO A 6 -7.26 -26.53 27.05
C PRO A 6 -7.68 -25.06 26.94
N THR A 7 -6.70 -24.17 27.08
CA THR A 7 -6.80 -22.75 26.73
C THR A 7 -7.47 -22.56 25.37
N PRO A 8 -8.44 -21.63 25.21
CA PRO A 8 -8.94 -21.30 23.89
C PRO A 8 -7.76 -20.74 23.08
N ASN A 9 -7.49 -21.34 21.93
CA ASN A 9 -6.46 -20.89 20.99
C ASN A 9 -6.73 -19.42 20.64
N GLY A 10 -5.69 -18.58 20.72
CA GLY A 10 -5.77 -17.12 20.61
C GLY A 10 -6.02 -16.54 19.21
N ASP A 11 -6.81 -17.22 18.37
CA ASP A 11 -7.15 -16.83 16.99
C ASP A 11 -8.64 -16.51 16.83
N GLU A 12 -9.32 -16.05 17.88
CA GLU A 12 -10.78 -15.84 17.89
C GLU A 12 -11.26 -14.82 16.81
N PHE A 13 -10.36 -14.03 16.20
CA PHE A 13 -10.69 -13.01 15.18
C PHE A 13 -9.55 -12.78 14.15
N ALA A 14 -9.09 -13.84 13.48
CA ALA A 14 -8.00 -13.75 12.49
C ALA A 14 -8.34 -12.82 11.32
N GLY A 15 -9.57 -12.85 10.83
CA GLY A 15 -10.10 -11.99 9.78
C GLY A 15 -10.18 -10.51 10.18
N PHE A 16 -10.51 -10.20 11.43
CA PHE A 16 -10.42 -8.83 11.95
C PHE A 16 -8.97 -8.31 12.02
N ALA A 17 -8.04 -9.15 12.45
CA ALA A 17 -6.62 -8.80 12.45
C ALA A 17 -6.12 -8.52 11.02
N GLU A 18 -6.54 -9.36 10.06
CA GLU A 18 -6.24 -9.16 8.65
C GLU A 18 -6.90 -7.89 8.09
N ALA A 19 -8.17 -7.62 8.43
CA ALA A 19 -8.85 -6.40 8.01
C ALA A 19 -8.15 -5.13 8.53
N LYS A 20 -7.65 -5.16 9.78
CA LYS A 20 -6.83 -4.07 10.33
C LYS A 20 -5.52 -3.90 9.56
N ARG A 21 -4.84 -5.01 9.26
CA ARG A 21 -3.59 -4.99 8.47
C ARG A 21 -3.83 -4.38 7.09
N LEU A 22 -4.89 -4.82 6.39
CA LEU A 22 -5.29 -4.29 5.09
C LEU A 22 -5.58 -2.79 5.13
N LEU A 23 -6.30 -2.33 6.16
CA LEU A 23 -6.60 -0.90 6.34
C LEU A 23 -5.32 -0.08 6.61
N SER A 24 -4.42 -0.57 7.46
CA SER A 24 -3.14 0.10 7.71
C SER A 24 -2.29 0.19 6.45
N SER A 25 -2.20 -0.89 5.66
CA SER A 25 -1.49 -0.89 4.38
C SER A 25 -2.12 0.09 3.38
N HIS A 26 -3.46 0.16 3.30
CA HIS A 26 -4.16 1.15 2.47
C HIS A 26 -3.83 2.59 2.87
N HIS A 27 -3.85 2.89 4.17
CA HIS A 27 -3.47 4.21 4.67
C HIS A 27 -2.00 4.53 4.37
N GLY A 28 -1.10 3.56 4.48
CA GLY A 28 0.31 3.72 4.09
C GLY A 28 0.45 4.09 2.61
N ARG A 29 -0.20 3.33 1.71
CA ARG A 29 -0.18 3.61 0.27
C ARG A 29 -0.75 4.99 -0.08
N ALA A 30 -1.91 5.32 0.47
CA ALA A 30 -2.54 6.62 0.25
C ALA A 30 -1.64 7.77 0.73
N ARG A 31 -1.06 7.64 1.91
CA ARG A 31 -0.16 8.64 2.48
C ARG A 31 1.11 8.81 1.64
N THR A 32 1.73 7.73 1.19
CA THR A 32 2.93 7.81 0.33
C THR A 32 2.61 8.58 -0.95
N LEU A 33 1.49 8.27 -1.61
CA LEU A 33 1.04 9.04 -2.78
C LEU A 33 0.84 10.52 -2.42
N GLU A 34 0.01 10.81 -1.43
CA GLU A 34 -0.35 12.19 -1.04
C GLU A 34 0.87 13.02 -0.70
N ARG A 35 1.84 12.44 0.01
CA ARG A 35 3.04 13.13 0.46
C ARG A 35 4.01 13.37 -0.68
N LEU A 36 4.30 12.35 -1.50
CA LEU A 36 5.19 12.53 -2.65
C LEU A 36 4.59 13.49 -3.67
N ALA A 37 3.27 13.50 -3.85
CA ALA A 37 2.56 14.45 -4.72
C ALA A 37 2.70 15.93 -4.27
N THR A 38 3.20 16.21 -3.06
CA THR A 38 3.53 17.59 -2.64
C THR A 38 4.93 18.04 -3.05
N THR A 39 5.75 17.14 -3.59
CA THR A 39 7.13 17.42 -4.02
C THR A 39 7.18 17.65 -5.53
N ASP A 40 8.19 18.39 -5.99
CA ASP A 40 8.44 18.59 -7.42
C ASP A 40 8.84 17.28 -8.13
N PHE A 41 9.20 16.23 -7.39
CA PHE A 41 9.58 14.92 -7.95
C PHE A 41 8.40 14.15 -8.54
N PHE A 42 7.17 14.39 -8.05
CA PHE A 42 6.03 13.60 -8.48
C PHE A 42 5.66 13.84 -9.93
N ASP A 43 5.75 15.08 -10.42
CA ASP A 43 5.39 15.43 -11.80
C ASP A 43 6.59 15.37 -12.77
N ASP A 44 7.82 15.25 -12.25
CA ASP A 44 9.03 15.19 -13.08
C ASP A 44 9.29 13.77 -13.61
N GLU A 45 8.89 13.52 -14.87
CA GLU A 45 9.11 12.23 -15.55
C GLU A 45 10.58 11.77 -15.60
N ALA A 46 11.55 12.67 -15.44
CA ALA A 46 12.97 12.29 -15.37
C ALA A 46 13.32 11.60 -14.05
N VAL A 47 12.53 11.80 -12.99
CA VAL A 47 12.67 11.08 -11.72
C VAL A 47 12.01 9.72 -11.86
N VAL A 48 12.82 8.66 -11.76
CA VAL A 48 12.35 7.26 -11.80
C VAL A 48 12.27 6.65 -10.41
N ALA A 49 13.07 7.15 -9.46
CA ALA A 49 13.14 6.62 -8.11
C ALA A 49 13.30 7.73 -7.08
N VAL A 50 12.70 7.53 -5.91
CA VAL A 50 12.93 8.37 -4.74
C VAL A 50 13.35 7.50 -3.56
N HIS A 51 14.55 7.75 -3.06
CA HIS A 51 15.02 7.17 -1.81
C HIS A 51 14.43 7.96 -0.63
N VAL A 52 13.82 7.23 0.29
CA VAL A 52 13.33 7.71 1.58
C VAL A 52 14.32 7.27 2.66
N ASP A 53 15.01 8.24 3.23
CA ASP A 53 16.06 7.99 4.22
C ASP A 53 15.48 7.50 5.56
N ASN A 54 16.14 6.50 6.17
CA ASN A 54 15.78 5.92 7.47
C ASN A 54 16.36 6.68 8.68
N ILE A 55 16.86 7.91 8.49
CA ILE A 55 17.35 8.70 9.62
C ILE A 55 16.24 8.80 10.69
N ALA A 56 16.59 8.39 11.92
CA ALA A 56 15.72 8.30 13.09
C ALA A 56 15.21 9.65 13.63
N ARG A 57 14.76 10.56 12.76
CA ARG A 57 14.14 11.83 13.13
C ARG A 57 12.64 11.72 12.96
N ALA A 58 11.94 11.89 14.08
CA ALA A 58 10.48 11.81 14.10
C ALA A 58 9.80 13.00 13.37
N ASP A 59 10.50 14.13 13.21
CA ASP A 59 9.91 15.40 12.75
C ASP A 59 10.05 15.66 11.25
N ARG A 60 10.83 14.83 10.51
CA ARG A 60 11.08 15.04 9.08
C ARG A 60 11.59 13.78 8.40
N VAL A 61 11.38 13.72 7.09
CA VAL A 61 11.85 12.68 6.20
C VAL A 61 12.70 13.32 5.10
N PHE A 62 13.89 12.77 4.85
CA PHE A 62 14.75 13.22 3.76
C PHE A 62 14.49 12.37 2.52
N LEU A 63 14.33 13.06 1.39
CA LEU A 63 14.09 12.46 0.09
C LEU A 63 15.28 12.75 -0.82
N THR A 64 15.72 11.74 -1.57
CA THR A 64 16.69 11.91 -2.65
C THR A 64 16.12 11.32 -3.93
N ALA A 65 16.07 12.12 -4.99
CA ALA A 65 15.50 11.74 -6.28
C ALA A 65 16.60 11.30 -7.26
N PHE A 66 16.30 10.27 -8.06
CA PHE A 66 17.23 9.67 -9.02
C PHE A 66 16.61 9.54 -10.40
N ASP A 67 17.46 9.66 -11.43
CA ASP A 67 17.12 9.39 -12.82
C ASP A 67 17.31 7.90 -13.20
N ALA A 68 17.00 7.58 -14.46
CA ALA A 68 17.12 6.23 -15.03
C ALA A 68 18.55 5.68 -15.00
N GLU A 69 19.55 6.55 -15.02
CA GLU A 69 20.97 6.20 -14.89
C GLU A 69 21.40 6.01 -13.42
N GLY A 70 20.47 6.14 -12.47
CA GLY A 70 20.71 6.03 -11.03
C GLY A 70 21.57 7.16 -10.49
N GLN A 71 21.62 8.30 -11.18
CA GLN A 71 22.28 9.51 -10.74
C GLN A 71 21.31 10.38 -9.95
N ARG A 72 21.81 11.05 -8.92
CA ARG A 72 21.00 11.96 -8.12
C ARG A 72 20.65 13.21 -8.93
N VAL A 73 19.35 13.50 -9.05
CA VAL A 73 18.84 14.70 -9.71
C VAL A 73 18.29 15.75 -8.73
N GLY A 74 17.99 15.36 -7.49
CA GLY A 74 17.42 16.28 -6.50
C GLY A 74 17.41 15.74 -5.08
N SER A 75 17.00 16.60 -4.15
CA SER A 75 16.68 16.21 -2.77
C SER A 75 15.69 17.17 -2.16
N ASP A 76 14.81 16.65 -1.32
CA ASP A 76 13.78 17.42 -0.63
C ASP A 76 13.62 16.93 0.81
N VAL A 77 12.90 17.70 1.62
CA VAL A 77 12.62 17.37 3.03
C VAL A 77 11.13 17.54 3.29
N LEU A 78 10.47 16.44 3.65
CA LEU A 78 9.09 16.48 4.10
C LEU A 78 9.04 16.59 5.63
N TYR A 79 8.44 17.66 6.14
CA TYR A 79 8.21 17.82 7.57
C TYR A 79 7.01 17.00 8.03
N THR A 80 7.12 16.41 9.22
CA THR A 80 6.10 15.57 9.86
C THR A 80 5.55 16.34 11.05
N ASP A 81 4.53 17.14 10.81
CA ASP A 81 3.87 17.95 11.85
C ASP A 81 2.85 17.10 12.64
N GLU A 82 2.24 16.13 11.95
CA GLU A 82 1.26 15.19 12.52
C GLU A 82 1.76 13.73 12.40
N PRO A 83 1.45 12.84 13.37
CA PRO A 83 1.94 11.46 13.35
C PRO A 83 1.55 10.65 12.10
N ASP A 84 0.45 11.02 11.45
CA ASP A 84 -0.05 10.41 10.23
C ASP A 84 0.59 10.98 8.95
N GLN A 85 1.59 11.86 9.07
CA GLN A 85 2.35 12.38 7.93
C GLN A 85 3.71 11.67 7.75
N HIS A 86 4.10 10.82 8.69
CA HIS A 86 5.35 10.06 8.61
C HIS A 86 5.27 9.04 7.48
N LEU A 87 6.35 8.94 6.69
CA LEU A 87 6.46 7.99 5.58
C LEU A 87 7.12 6.70 6.07
N ASP A 88 6.29 5.73 6.42
CA ASP A 88 6.73 4.36 6.69
C ASP A 88 6.95 3.60 5.37
N LEU A 89 7.74 2.52 5.45
CA LEU A 89 7.93 1.59 4.34
C LEU A 89 6.57 1.13 3.80
N THR A 90 6.36 1.36 2.51
CA THR A 90 5.17 0.91 1.78
C THR A 90 5.60 -0.11 0.72
N PRO A 91 5.58 -1.43 1.03
CA PRO A 91 6.20 -2.45 0.19
C PRO A 91 5.73 -2.44 -1.26
N GLU A 92 4.46 -2.07 -1.52
CA GLU A 92 3.87 -2.05 -2.85
C GLU A 92 4.55 -1.06 -3.82
N PHE A 93 5.28 -0.08 -3.29
CA PHE A 93 6.07 0.87 -4.07
C PHE A 93 7.58 0.64 -3.94
N ASP A 94 8.01 -0.29 -3.09
CA ASP A 94 9.44 -0.53 -2.86
C ASP A 94 10.08 -1.27 -4.04
N HIS A 95 11.29 -0.86 -4.38
CA HIS A 95 12.06 -1.42 -5.49
C HIS A 95 12.21 -2.95 -5.46
N LEU A 96 12.28 -3.58 -4.28
CA LEU A 96 12.39 -5.05 -4.16
C LEU A 96 11.11 -5.76 -4.62
N VAL A 97 9.97 -5.10 -4.45
CA VAL A 97 8.65 -5.63 -4.83
C VAL A 97 8.31 -5.28 -6.27
N THR A 98 8.61 -4.05 -6.70
CA THR A 98 8.31 -3.61 -8.08
C THR A 98 9.29 -4.18 -9.10
N GLY A 99 10.50 -4.58 -8.65
CA GLY A 99 11.56 -5.05 -9.54
C GLY A 99 12.22 -3.92 -10.33
N LEU A 100 12.22 -2.70 -9.77
CA LEU A 100 12.86 -1.52 -10.35
C LEU A 100 14.32 -1.85 -10.73
N ASP A 101 14.67 -1.66 -12.00
CA ASP A 101 16.02 -1.89 -12.48
C ASP A 101 16.96 -0.79 -11.99
N MET A 102 18.08 -1.19 -11.39
CA MET A 102 19.08 -0.27 -10.85
C MET A 102 20.40 -0.46 -11.58
N PRO A 103 20.88 0.56 -12.30
CA PRO A 103 22.15 0.47 -13.00
C PRO A 103 23.29 0.15 -12.03
N ALA A 104 24.02 -0.93 -12.30
CA ALA A 104 25.12 -1.36 -11.45
C ALA A 104 26.20 -0.28 -11.35
N GLY A 105 26.66 0.01 -10.13
CA GLY A 105 27.66 1.04 -9.86
C GLY A 105 27.12 2.49 -9.85
N SER A 106 25.80 2.68 -9.97
CA SER A 106 25.15 3.98 -9.75
C SER A 106 25.07 4.34 -8.27
N GLU A 107 24.74 5.61 -7.98
CA GLU A 107 24.49 6.07 -6.61
C GLU A 107 23.26 5.38 -6.02
N LEU A 108 22.21 5.22 -6.83
CA LEU A 108 20.98 4.51 -6.44
C LEU A 108 21.27 3.05 -6.03
N ALA A 109 22.06 2.32 -6.82
CA ALA A 109 22.43 0.94 -6.49
C ALA A 109 23.29 0.84 -5.22
N ALA A 110 24.13 1.85 -4.95
CA ALA A 110 24.91 1.91 -3.72
C ALA A 110 24.03 2.12 -2.48
N LEU A 111 22.99 2.96 -2.59
CA LEU A 111 22.01 3.16 -1.51
C LEU A 111 21.16 1.91 -1.25
N ALA A 112 20.70 1.25 -2.31
CA ALA A 112 19.96 0.00 -2.17
C ALA A 112 20.78 -1.08 -1.43
N ALA A 113 22.08 -1.18 -1.73
CA ALA A 113 22.98 -2.12 -1.07
C ALA A 113 23.32 -1.76 0.39
N ALA A 114 23.17 -0.49 0.78
CA ALA A 114 23.41 -0.04 2.15
C ALA A 114 22.23 -0.33 3.09
N GLU A 115 21.04 -0.60 2.55
CA GLU A 115 19.79 -0.78 3.31
C GLU A 115 19.43 0.43 4.22
N ASP A 116 19.94 1.61 3.90
CA ASP A 116 19.75 2.86 4.66
C ASP A 116 18.43 3.56 4.25
N GLY A 117 17.31 2.86 4.37
CA GLY A 117 15.99 3.35 3.96
C GLY A 117 15.34 2.48 2.90
N TRP A 118 14.40 3.06 2.17
CA TRP A 118 13.67 2.35 1.13
C TRP A 118 13.53 3.20 -0.12
N ILE A 119 13.31 2.54 -1.25
CA ILE A 119 13.36 3.18 -2.57
C ILE A 119 12.00 3.02 -3.21
N ILE A 120 11.34 4.15 -3.43
CA ILE A 120 10.06 4.25 -4.11
C ILE A 120 10.29 4.24 -5.61
N ASP A 121 9.65 3.30 -6.28
CA ASP A 121 9.47 3.30 -7.73
C ASP A 121 8.41 4.34 -8.13
N MET A 122 8.86 5.40 -8.80
CA MET A 122 7.98 6.52 -9.16
C MET A 122 7.04 6.20 -10.31
N GLU A 123 7.38 5.23 -11.18
CA GLU A 123 6.46 4.78 -12.23
C GLU A 123 5.25 4.09 -11.62
N VAL A 124 5.49 3.17 -10.68
CA VAL A 124 4.41 2.47 -9.97
C VAL A 124 3.59 3.43 -9.10
N LEU A 125 4.25 4.36 -8.41
CA LEU A 125 3.54 5.36 -7.59
C LEU A 125 2.65 6.27 -8.44
N ARG A 126 3.10 6.75 -9.59
CA ARG A 126 2.30 7.59 -10.51
C ARG A 126 1.15 6.81 -11.15
N GLY A 127 1.35 5.52 -11.42
CA GLY A 127 0.34 4.62 -11.95
C GLY A 127 -0.70 4.15 -10.93
N TYR A 128 -0.51 4.44 -9.64
CA TYR A 128 -1.39 4.00 -8.57
C TYR A 128 -2.77 4.69 -8.63
N ASP A 129 -3.84 3.88 -8.66
CA ASP A 129 -5.22 4.37 -8.62
C ASP A 129 -5.79 4.26 -7.19
N PRO A 130 -5.88 5.39 -6.44
CA PRO A 130 -6.36 5.38 -5.06
C PRO A 130 -7.84 4.99 -4.95
N VAL A 131 -8.65 5.21 -6.00
CA VAL A 131 -10.08 4.86 -6.01
C VAL A 131 -10.25 3.36 -6.17
N ALA A 132 -9.50 2.75 -7.08
CA ALA A 132 -9.48 1.31 -7.25
C ALA A 132 -8.95 0.61 -6.00
N ASP A 133 -7.85 1.10 -5.42
CA ASP A 133 -7.25 0.50 -4.22
C ASP A 133 -8.19 0.54 -3.01
N ARG A 134 -8.89 1.67 -2.80
CA ARG A 134 -9.90 1.77 -1.74
C ARG A 134 -11.01 0.73 -1.92
N ARG A 135 -11.52 0.55 -3.14
CA ARG A 135 -12.56 -0.46 -3.43
C ARG A 135 -12.05 -1.88 -3.22
N GLY A 136 -10.82 -2.17 -3.67
CA GLY A 136 -10.16 -3.46 -3.48
C GLY A 136 -9.97 -3.78 -1.99
N THR A 137 -9.48 -2.82 -1.22
CA THR A 137 -9.27 -2.91 0.23
C THR A 137 -10.59 -3.16 0.95
N GLN A 138 -11.64 -2.39 0.66
CA GLN A 138 -12.97 -2.59 1.25
C GLN A 138 -13.50 -4.00 0.99
N LYS A 139 -13.38 -4.50 -0.24
CA LYS A 139 -13.79 -5.85 -0.60
C LYS A 139 -12.99 -6.90 0.18
N ALA A 140 -11.67 -6.76 0.24
CA ALA A 140 -10.80 -7.68 0.96
C ALA A 140 -11.09 -7.72 2.46
N MET A 141 -11.32 -6.55 3.09
CA MET A 141 -11.71 -6.46 4.50
C MET A 141 -13.04 -7.15 4.78
N VAL A 142 -14.04 -6.96 3.92
CA VAL A 142 -15.32 -7.67 4.04
C VAL A 142 -15.11 -9.18 3.95
N LEU A 143 -14.34 -9.66 2.97
CA LEU A 143 -14.05 -11.09 2.83
C LEU A 143 -13.31 -11.66 4.05
N ALA A 144 -12.37 -10.91 4.63
CA ALA A 144 -11.68 -11.31 5.84
C ALA A 144 -12.67 -11.46 7.02
N HIS A 145 -13.59 -10.51 7.20
CA HIS A 145 -14.60 -10.60 8.25
C HIS A 145 -15.60 -11.76 8.03
N LEU A 146 -15.97 -12.02 6.77
CA LEU A 146 -16.85 -13.15 6.44
C LEU A 146 -16.18 -14.50 6.74
N ALA A 147 -14.85 -14.60 6.64
CA ALA A 147 -14.11 -15.79 7.03
C ALA A 147 -14.27 -16.08 8.54
N ASP A 148 -14.11 -15.06 9.39
CA ASP A 148 -14.34 -15.18 10.84
C ASP A 148 -15.76 -15.68 11.15
N MET A 149 -16.77 -15.14 10.46
CA MET A 149 -18.17 -15.55 10.67
C MET A 149 -18.44 -17.01 10.27
N LEU A 150 -17.74 -17.54 9.25
CA LEU A 150 -17.85 -18.94 8.86
C LEU A 150 -17.16 -19.84 9.89
N ASP A 151 -15.97 -19.45 10.33
CA ASP A 151 -15.19 -20.21 11.31
C ASP A 151 -15.87 -20.25 12.70
N ALA A 152 -16.56 -19.17 13.07
CA ALA A 152 -17.40 -19.10 14.27
C ALA A 152 -18.74 -19.86 14.13
N GLY A 153 -19.07 -20.36 12.94
CA GLY A 153 -20.35 -21.03 12.67
C GLY A 153 -21.58 -20.09 12.68
N GLU A 154 -21.35 -18.78 12.68
CA GLU A 154 -22.39 -17.74 12.64
C GLU A 154 -23.01 -17.60 11.25
N ALA A 155 -22.29 -18.04 10.22
CA ALA A 155 -22.77 -18.13 8.85
C ALA A 155 -22.63 -19.55 8.28
N ARG A 156 -23.55 -19.93 7.39
CA ARG A 156 -23.53 -21.21 6.65
C ARG A 156 -23.12 -21.07 5.19
N GLY A 157 -22.84 -19.84 4.74
CA GLY A 157 -22.52 -19.47 3.37
C GLY A 157 -23.02 -18.06 3.02
N PHE A 158 -22.44 -17.45 2.00
CA PHE A 158 -22.79 -16.11 1.53
C PHE A 158 -23.05 -16.11 0.02
N ILE A 159 -24.03 -15.31 -0.41
CA ILE A 159 -24.27 -15.02 -1.82
C ILE A 159 -23.73 -13.60 -2.08
N LEU A 160 -22.63 -13.50 -2.81
CA LEU A 160 -22.11 -12.21 -3.27
C LEU A 160 -22.80 -11.88 -4.60
N GLY A 161 -23.67 -10.88 -4.59
CA GLY A 161 -24.36 -10.42 -5.80
C GLY A 161 -23.38 -9.79 -6.80
N SER A 162 -23.48 -10.19 -8.07
CA SER A 162 -22.75 -9.57 -9.17
C SER A 162 -23.23 -8.13 -9.37
N SER A 163 -22.30 -7.19 -9.48
CA SER A 163 -22.57 -5.80 -9.85
C SER A 163 -22.83 -5.66 -11.35
N GLU A 164 -23.75 -6.44 -11.91
CA GLU A 164 -24.24 -6.15 -13.26
C GLU A 164 -25.26 -5.01 -13.16
N PRO A 165 -25.11 -3.92 -13.94
CA PRO A 165 -26.17 -2.94 -14.04
C PRO A 165 -27.41 -3.64 -14.61
N PRO A 166 -28.62 -3.32 -14.13
CA PRO A 166 -29.82 -3.91 -14.72
C PRO A 166 -29.85 -3.51 -16.19
N ASP A 167 -29.87 -4.51 -17.08
CA ASP A 167 -30.14 -4.30 -18.49
C ASP A 167 -31.40 -3.44 -18.59
N GLU A 168 -31.25 -2.23 -19.09
CA GLU A 168 -32.37 -1.38 -19.44
C GLU A 168 -33.18 -2.15 -20.47
N ASP A 169 -34.37 -2.59 -20.06
CA ASP A 169 -35.43 -3.16 -20.89
C ASP A 169 -35.66 -2.21 -22.06
N GLN A 170 -34.98 -2.47 -23.19
CA GLN A 170 -35.23 -1.79 -24.45
C GLN A 170 -36.62 -2.20 -24.88
N GLY A 171 -37.58 -1.34 -24.53
CA GLY A 171 -38.98 -1.45 -24.86
C GLY A 171 -39.18 -1.98 -26.28
N THR A 172 -39.86 -3.12 -26.36
CA THR A 172 -40.33 -3.67 -27.62
C THR A 172 -41.29 -2.66 -28.24
N ARG A 173 -40.83 -1.97 -29.29
CA ARG A 173 -41.66 -1.15 -30.18
C ARG A 173 -42.21 -2.03 -31.31
N ASP A 174 -43.54 -2.12 -31.31
CA ASP A 174 -44.47 -2.25 -32.44
C ASP A 174 -44.48 -3.56 -33.25
N PRO A 175 -45.62 -3.93 -33.87
CA PRO A 175 -46.27 -3.17 -34.95
C PRO A 175 -47.63 -2.53 -34.63
#